data_AF-L1P9U1-F1
#
_entry.id   AF-L1P9U1-F1
#
_cell.length_a   1.000
_cell.length_b   1.000
_cell.length_c   1.000
_cell.angle_alpha   90.00
_cell.angle_beta   90.00
_cell.angle_gamma   90.00
#
_symmetry.space_group_name_H-M   'P 1'
#
loop_
_entity.id
_entity.type
_entity.pdbx_description
1 polymer ?
#
loop_
_entity_poly.entity_id
_entity_poly.type
_entity_poly.pdbx_seq_one_letter_code
_entity_poly.pdbx_strand_id
1 'polypeptide(L)'
;MEIQGRIKQIFATGTVGANGFQKRDLVITTEEQYPSDIIIQFTQSKCALLDNLQVGQRVKVHFNLQGREWTSPQGEVKYFNTVVGWKIELIQTTNVAQHTQQYQQASQGYAQPPQGYQQQPQYAPPQQTQAYPPQGQPQYQQGQIFNNMGQAPAQEDDGMPF
;
A
#
# COMPACT_ATOMS: atom_id res chain seq x y z
N MET A 1 -9.66 21.89 -12.49
CA MET A 1 -8.60 21.83 -11.46
C MET A 1 -8.41 20.37 -11.06
N GLU A 2 -7.30 20.02 -10.41
CA GLU A 2 -7.06 18.66 -9.91
C GLU A 2 -6.46 18.65 -8.50
N ILE A 3 -6.72 17.57 -7.76
CA ILE A 3 -6.19 17.34 -6.41
C ILE A 3 -5.88 15.86 -6.24
N GLN A 4 -4.79 15.54 -5.54
CA GLN A 4 -4.40 14.16 -5.22
C GLN A 4 -4.46 13.94 -3.72
N GLY A 5 -4.89 12.75 -3.32
CA GLY A 5 -5.04 12.41 -1.92
C GLY A 5 -5.40 10.96 -1.69
N ARG A 6 -5.55 10.60 -0.42
CA ARG A 6 -6.06 9.30 0.00
C ARG A 6 -7.52 9.40 0.39
N ILE A 7 -8.33 8.45 -0.06
CA ILE A 7 -9.73 8.38 0.33
C ILE A 7 -9.81 8.15 1.83
N LYS A 8 -10.40 9.10 2.54
CA LYS A 8 -10.67 9.00 3.98
C LYS A 8 -12.07 8.43 4.24
N GLN A 9 -13.06 8.85 3.46
CA GLN A 9 -14.45 8.43 3.63
C GLN A 9 -15.23 8.51 2.33
N ILE A 10 -16.08 7.51 2.08
CA ILE A 10 -17.05 7.51 0.97
C ILE A 10 -18.45 7.49 1.60
N PHE A 11 -19.29 8.44 1.25
CA PHE A 11 -20.66 8.51 1.73
C PHE A 11 -21.60 7.70 0.82
N ALA A 12 -22.78 7.36 1.33
CA ALA A 12 -23.85 6.79 0.52
C ALA A 12 -24.39 7.82 -0.48
N THR A 13 -24.88 7.37 -1.64
CA THR A 13 -25.62 8.23 -2.57
C THR A 13 -26.90 8.70 -1.90
N GLY A 14 -27.09 10.01 -1.82
CA GLY A 14 -28.31 10.65 -1.35
C GLY A 14 -29.08 11.31 -2.48
N THR A 15 -30.34 11.62 -2.21
CA THR A 15 -31.22 12.37 -3.12
C THR A 15 -31.58 13.70 -2.48
N VAL A 16 -31.53 14.78 -3.26
CA VAL A 16 -31.83 16.15 -2.82
C VAL A 16 -32.97 16.71 -3.65
N GLY A 17 -33.93 17.35 -2.99
CA GLY A 17 -35.07 17.98 -3.65
C GLY A 17 -36.10 16.99 -4.20
N ALA A 18 -37.25 17.52 -4.62
CA ALA A 18 -38.35 16.72 -5.15
C ALA A 18 -38.07 16.15 -6.56
N ASN A 19 -37.07 16.68 -7.27
CA ASN A 19 -36.70 16.28 -8.62
C ASN A 19 -35.78 15.04 -8.69
N GLY A 20 -35.45 14.43 -7.55
CA GLY A 20 -34.62 13.24 -7.54
C GLY A 20 -33.13 13.50 -7.80
N PHE A 21 -32.64 14.73 -7.59
CA PHE A 21 -31.24 15.06 -7.85
C PHE A 21 -30.31 14.23 -6.94
N GLN A 22 -29.52 13.35 -7.55
CA GLN A 22 -28.60 12.49 -6.82
C GLN A 22 -27.27 13.21 -6.54
N LYS A 23 -26.77 13.03 -5.32
CA LYS A 23 -25.43 13.42 -4.93
C LYS A 23 -24.75 12.33 -4.12
N ARG A 24 -23.43 12.30 -4.18
CA ARG A 24 -22.60 11.44 -3.34
C ARG A 24 -21.31 12.17 -3.00
N ASP A 25 -20.93 12.13 -1.74
CA ASP A 25 -19.76 12.83 -1.24
C ASP A 25 -18.60 11.87 -0.99
N LEU A 26 -17.39 12.38 -1.15
CA LEU A 26 -16.10 11.73 -0.90
C LEU A 26 -15.25 12.68 -0.08
N VAL A 27 -14.59 12.20 0.97
CA VAL A 27 -13.53 12.96 1.65
C VAL A 27 -12.18 12.34 1.30
N ILE A 28 -11.25 13.18 0.86
CA ILE A 28 -9.85 12.82 0.70
C ILE A 28 -8.99 13.60 1.70
N THR A 29 -7.89 13.00 2.14
CA THR A 29 -6.79 13.70 2.79
C THR A 29 -5.73 13.99 1.73
N THR A 30 -5.35 15.26 1.56
CA THR A 30 -4.38 15.68 0.53
C THR A 30 -2.97 15.15 0.79
N GLU A 31 -2.21 14.90 -0.27
CA GLU A 31 -0.81 14.48 -0.19
C GLU A 31 0.14 15.66 -0.44
N GLU A 32 0.12 16.64 0.47
CA GLU A 32 0.98 17.83 0.45
C GLU A 32 1.68 18.04 1.80
N GLN A 33 2.53 19.07 1.93
CA GLN A 33 3.27 19.33 3.17
C GLN A 33 2.36 19.53 4.39
N TYR A 34 1.18 20.10 4.17
CA TYR A 34 0.16 20.30 5.19
C TYR A 34 -1.13 19.60 4.75
N PRO A 35 -1.28 18.30 5.04
CA PRO A 35 -2.47 17.54 4.65
C PRO A 35 -3.73 18.19 5.19
N SER A 36 -4.74 18.27 4.33
CA SER A 36 -6.07 18.77 4.66
C SER A 36 -7.13 17.79 4.20
N ASP A 37 -8.21 17.69 4.96
CA ASP A 37 -9.36 16.89 4.59
C ASP A 37 -10.33 17.71 3.74
N ILE A 38 -10.52 17.30 2.49
CA ILE A 38 -11.38 18.01 1.54
C ILE A 38 -12.55 17.11 1.17
N ILE A 39 -13.77 17.62 1.37
CA ILE A 39 -15.00 17.00 0.88
C ILE A 39 -15.24 17.39 -0.58
N ILE A 40 -15.55 16.40 -1.41
CA ILE A 40 -15.77 16.53 -2.84
C ILE A 40 -17.12 15.90 -3.17
N GLN A 41 -17.98 16.70 -3.80
CA GLN A 41 -19.33 16.28 -4.19
C GLN A 41 -19.34 15.78 -5.64
N PHE A 42 -19.89 14.61 -5.86
CA PHE A 42 -20.22 14.05 -7.17
C PHE A 42 -21.75 14.06 -7.33
N THR A 43 -22.23 14.37 -8.53
CA THR A 43 -23.68 14.54 -8.78
C THR A 43 -24.15 13.69 -9.96
N GLN A 44 -25.40 13.25 -9.91
CA GLN A 44 -26.05 12.49 -10.98
C GLN A 44 -25.20 11.27 -11.41
N SER A 45 -24.94 11.12 -12.72
CA SER A 45 -24.15 10.03 -13.30
C SER A 45 -22.73 9.91 -12.72
N LYS A 46 -22.19 10.98 -12.13
CA LYS A 46 -20.85 10.97 -11.53
C LYS A 46 -20.81 10.27 -10.18
N CYS A 47 -21.95 10.02 -9.53
CA CYS A 47 -22.00 9.27 -8.27
C CYS A 47 -21.46 7.83 -8.44
N ALA A 48 -21.70 7.22 -9.60
CA ALA A 48 -21.26 5.87 -9.93
C ALA A 48 -19.73 5.73 -10.03
N LEU A 49 -19.01 6.84 -10.19
CA LEU A 49 -17.54 6.83 -10.20
C LEU A 49 -16.95 6.39 -8.85
N LEU A 50 -17.74 6.46 -7.78
CA LEU A 50 -17.31 6.09 -6.42
C LEU A 50 -17.63 4.64 -6.06
N ASP A 51 -18.35 3.89 -6.90
CA ASP A 51 -18.87 2.55 -6.57
C ASP A 51 -17.77 1.51 -6.32
N ASN A 52 -16.66 1.61 -7.05
CA ASN A 52 -15.55 0.67 -7.00
C ASN A 52 -14.33 1.19 -6.21
N LEU A 53 -14.51 2.30 -5.49
CA LEU A 53 -13.45 2.90 -4.69
C LEU A 53 -13.56 2.45 -3.23
N GLN A 54 -12.42 2.44 -2.56
CA GLN A 54 -12.31 2.01 -1.16
C GLN A 54 -11.52 3.03 -0.35
N VAL A 55 -11.84 3.13 0.94
CA VAL A 55 -11.07 3.93 1.90
C VAL A 55 -9.61 3.47 1.91
N GLY A 56 -8.69 4.43 1.99
CA GLY A 56 -7.24 4.23 1.97
C GLY A 56 -6.61 4.30 0.58
N GLN A 57 -7.39 4.17 -0.50
CA GLN A 57 -6.89 4.24 -1.86
C GLN A 57 -6.38 5.65 -2.21
N ARG A 58 -5.26 5.72 -2.94
CA ARG A 58 -4.74 6.97 -3.51
C ARG A 58 -5.49 7.28 -4.80
N VAL A 59 -5.95 8.51 -4.92
CA VAL A 59 -6.72 8.97 -6.08
C VAL A 59 -6.28 10.35 -6.55
N LYS A 60 -6.45 10.60 -7.85
CA LYS A 60 -6.47 11.93 -8.43
C LYS A 60 -7.92 12.29 -8.74
N VAL A 61 -8.38 13.44 -8.26
CA VAL A 61 -9.74 13.94 -8.49
C VAL A 61 -9.67 15.20 -9.34
N HIS A 62 -10.42 15.22 -10.43
CA HIS A 62 -10.62 16.43 -11.24
C HIS A 62 -11.95 17.07 -10.87
N PHE A 63 -11.89 18.38 -10.61
CA PHE A 63 -13.02 19.11 -10.05
C PHE A 63 -13.13 20.55 -10.58
N ASN A 64 -14.31 21.11 -10.34
CA ASN A 64 -14.60 22.54 -10.46
C ASN A 64 -14.90 23.12 -9.08
N LEU A 65 -14.48 24.35 -8.83
CA LEU A 65 -14.82 25.08 -7.62
C LEU A 65 -16.02 25.99 -7.90
N GLN A 66 -17.08 25.85 -7.11
CA GLN A 66 -18.29 26.67 -7.23
C GLN A 66 -18.51 27.48 -5.96
N GLY A 67 -18.58 28.80 -6.11
CA GLY A 67 -19.04 29.70 -5.05
C GLY A 67 -20.56 29.80 -5.05
N ARG A 68 -21.16 29.83 -3.86
CA ARG A 68 -22.59 30.12 -3.67
C ARG A 68 -22.74 31.17 -2.57
N GLU A 69 -23.52 32.18 -2.88
CA GLU A 69 -24.01 33.12 -1.88
C GLU A 69 -25.23 32.52 -1.20
N TRP A 70 -25.29 32.61 0.12
CA TRP A 70 -26.43 32.17 0.91
C TRP A 70 -26.78 33.25 1.92
N THR A 71 -28.01 33.73 1.86
CA THR A 71 -28.56 34.64 2.85
C THR A 71 -29.24 33.82 3.93
N SER A 72 -28.80 34.01 5.18
CA SER A 72 -29.44 33.42 6.35
C SER A 72 -30.85 33.98 6.57
N PRO A 73 -31.73 33.27 7.30
CA PRO A 73 -33.04 33.80 7.67
C PRO A 73 -32.98 35.13 8.43
N GLN A 74 -31.85 35.44 9.07
CA GLN A 74 -31.59 36.70 9.78
C GLN A 74 -31.10 37.84 8.87
N GLY A 75 -30.91 37.60 7.57
CA GLY A 75 -30.46 38.59 6.59
C GLY A 75 -28.93 38.70 6.44
N GLU A 76 -28.15 37.92 7.20
CA GLU A 76 -26.68 37.86 7.02
C GLU A 76 -26.33 37.09 5.74
N VAL A 77 -25.51 37.67 4.87
CA VAL A 77 -24.99 37.03 3.65
C VAL A 77 -23.71 36.26 3.96
N LYS A 78 -23.65 34.99 3.58
CA LYS A 78 -22.47 34.11 3.67
C LYS A 78 -22.10 33.55 2.31
N TYR A 79 -20.82 33.28 2.13
CA TYR A 79 -20.30 32.63 0.93
C TYR A 79 -19.82 31.23 1.27
N PHE A 80 -20.21 30.26 0.45
CA PHE A 80 -19.78 28.88 0.58
C PHE A 80 -19.13 28.41 -0.71
N ASN A 81 -18.12 27.56 -0.57
CA ASN A 81 -17.50 26.89 -1.70
C ASN A 81 -17.96 25.44 -1.78
N THR A 82 -18.08 24.93 -3.00
CA THR A 82 -18.35 23.53 -3.30
C THR A 82 -17.29 23.03 -4.25
N VAL A 83 -16.61 21.95 -3.86
CA VAL A 83 -15.71 21.22 -4.74
C VAL A 83 -16.54 20.17 -5.47
N VAL A 84 -16.76 20.34 -6.77
CA VAL A 84 -17.61 19.46 -7.58
C VAL A 84 -16.74 18.58 -8.46
N GLY A 85 -16.65 17.30 -8.11
CA GLY A 85 -15.88 16.30 -8.83
C GLY A 85 -16.58 15.84 -10.11
N TRP A 86 -15.84 15.76 -11.22
CA TRP A 86 -16.36 15.29 -12.50
C TRP A 86 -15.59 14.08 -13.07
N LYS A 87 -14.41 13.80 -12.53
CA LYS A 87 -13.59 12.62 -12.82
C LYS A 87 -12.74 12.25 -11.60
N ILE A 88 -12.50 10.96 -11.41
CA ILE A 88 -11.63 10.41 -10.38
C ILE A 88 -10.84 9.24 -10.97
N GLU A 89 -9.56 9.16 -10.62
CA GLU A 89 -8.61 8.18 -11.15
C GLU A 89 -7.91 7.50 -9.97
N LEU A 90 -7.91 6.17 -9.96
CA LEU A 90 -7.14 5.40 -8.98
C LEU A 90 -5.65 5.49 -9.34
N ILE A 91 -4.82 5.92 -8.40
CA ILE A 91 -3.37 5.94 -8.55
C ILE A 91 -2.86 4.57 -8.07
N GLN A 92 -2.65 3.65 -9.01
CA GLN A 92 -2.08 2.35 -8.69
C GLN A 92 -0.65 2.55 -8.17
N THR A 93 -0.38 2.06 -6.96
CA THR A 93 0.99 1.89 -6.50
C THR A 93 1.36 0.46 -6.90
N THR A 94 2.13 0.31 -7.98
CA THR A 94 2.63 -1.00 -8.40
C THR A 94 3.56 -1.51 -7.30
N ASN A 95 3.02 -2.32 -6.37
CA ASN A 95 3.83 -3.11 -5.49
C ASN A 95 4.50 -4.18 -6.36
N VAL A 96 5.73 -3.91 -6.81
CA VAL A 96 6.66 -4.94 -7.26
C VAL A 96 7.02 -5.81 -6.05
N ALA A 97 6.11 -6.70 -5.67
CA ALA A 97 6.43 -7.81 -4.81
C ALA A 97 7.48 -8.65 -5.55
N GLN A 98 8.71 -8.58 -5.06
CA GLN A 98 9.81 -9.42 -5.49
C GLN A 98 9.39 -10.88 -5.31
N HIS A 99 9.04 -11.56 -6.40
CA HIS A 99 9.10 -13.01 -6.45
C HIS A 99 10.59 -13.39 -6.44
N THR A 100 11.15 -13.60 -5.26
CA THR A 100 12.38 -14.38 -5.10
C THR A 100 12.03 -15.84 -5.42
N GLN A 101 12.23 -16.24 -6.68
CA GLN A 101 12.28 -17.64 -7.04
C GLN A 101 13.51 -18.25 -6.36
N GLN A 102 13.24 -19.08 -5.35
CA GLN A 102 14.23 -19.90 -4.67
C GLN A 102 14.56 -21.09 -5.56
N TYR A 103 15.71 -21.05 -6.23
CA TYR A 103 16.26 -22.21 -6.94
C TYR A 103 16.67 -23.28 -5.93
N GLN A 104 15.95 -24.39 -5.91
CA GLN A 104 16.29 -25.56 -5.11
C GLN A 104 17.24 -26.43 -5.93
N GLN A 105 18.54 -26.32 -5.64
CA GLN A 105 19.60 -27.15 -6.20
C GLN A 105 19.66 -28.47 -5.41
N ALA A 106 19.15 -29.55 -5.99
CA ALA A 106 19.34 -30.90 -5.46
C ALA A 106 20.73 -31.42 -5.86
N SER A 107 21.50 -31.90 -4.88
CA SER A 107 22.76 -32.62 -5.09
C SER A 107 22.76 -33.94 -4.33
N GLN A 108 23.56 -34.89 -4.86
CA GLN A 108 23.96 -36.21 -4.36
C GLN A 108 23.07 -37.40 -4.79
N GLY A 109 23.60 -38.55 -5.21
CA GLY A 109 24.96 -39.09 -5.04
C GLY A 109 25.29 -40.23 -6.00
N TYR A 110 26.53 -40.67 -5.89
CA TYR A 110 27.34 -41.44 -6.84
C TYR A 110 27.05 -42.95 -6.84
N ALA A 111 27.17 -43.56 -8.03
CA ALA A 111 27.52 -44.98 -8.17
C ALA A 111 28.48 -45.16 -9.37
N GLN A 112 29.61 -45.83 -9.12
CA GLN A 112 30.52 -46.49 -10.07
C GLN A 112 30.67 -47.95 -9.60
N PRO A 113 31.12 -48.96 -10.40
CA PRO A 113 32.12 -48.89 -11.51
C PRO A 113 31.84 -49.92 -12.68
N PRO A 114 32.78 -50.42 -13.52
CA PRO A 114 33.96 -49.85 -14.21
C PRO A 114 34.08 -50.19 -15.74
N GLN A 115 35.16 -49.66 -16.34
CA GLN A 115 36.02 -50.15 -17.46
C GLN A 115 35.79 -49.71 -18.91
N GLY A 116 36.88 -49.17 -19.50
CA GLY A 116 37.20 -49.34 -20.93
C GLY A 116 37.95 -48.19 -21.62
N TYR A 117 39.28 -48.31 -21.73
CA TYR A 117 40.21 -47.81 -22.78
C TYR A 117 40.61 -46.31 -22.92
N GLN A 118 41.87 -46.08 -22.50
CA GLN A 118 43.01 -45.29 -23.03
C GLN A 118 42.84 -44.18 -24.11
N GLN A 119 43.45 -42.99 -23.87
CA GLN A 119 44.61 -42.40 -24.58
C GLN A 119 45.07 -41.06 -23.92
N GLN A 120 46.39 -40.76 -23.94
CA GLN A 120 47.08 -39.58 -23.34
C GLN A 120 47.32 -38.44 -24.38
N PRO A 121 48.10 -37.37 -24.10
CA PRO A 121 47.80 -36.21 -23.25
C PRO A 121 48.01 -34.86 -23.99
N GLN A 122 47.45 -33.74 -23.51
CA GLN A 122 47.98 -32.42 -23.89
C GLN A 122 47.85 -31.36 -22.78
N TYR A 123 48.99 -30.73 -22.50
CA TYR A 123 49.24 -29.72 -21.47
C TYR A 123 48.58 -28.36 -21.75
N ALA A 124 48.07 -27.71 -20.69
CA ALA A 124 48.09 -26.25 -20.51
C ALA A 124 47.82 -25.85 -19.04
N PRO A 125 48.70 -25.09 -18.36
CA PRO A 125 48.35 -24.24 -17.21
C PRO A 125 48.08 -22.79 -17.71
N PRO A 126 47.77 -21.75 -16.88
CA PRO A 126 47.51 -21.68 -15.43
C PRO A 126 46.20 -20.90 -15.09
N GLN A 127 45.83 -20.77 -13.81
CA GLN A 127 45.68 -19.48 -13.10
C GLN A 127 45.02 -19.67 -11.73
N GLN A 128 45.73 -19.20 -10.70
CA GLN A 128 45.23 -19.02 -9.35
C GLN A 128 44.54 -17.66 -9.27
N THR A 129 43.30 -17.63 -8.77
CA THR A 129 42.68 -16.39 -8.26
C THR A 129 41.92 -16.68 -6.97
N GLN A 130 42.62 -16.36 -5.88
CA GLN A 130 42.16 -15.69 -4.66
C GLN A 130 40.68 -15.86 -4.25
N ALA A 131 40.49 -16.63 -3.18
CA ALA A 131 39.29 -16.64 -2.36
C ALA A 131 39.20 -15.35 -1.52
N TYR A 132 38.07 -14.65 -1.60
CA TYR A 132 37.60 -13.72 -0.56
C TYR A 132 36.46 -14.39 0.20
N PRO A 133 36.46 -14.41 1.55
CA PRO A 133 35.28 -14.79 2.31
C PRO A 133 34.36 -13.58 2.49
N PRO A 134 33.02 -13.71 2.36
CA PRO A 134 32.11 -12.70 2.85
C PRO A 134 31.94 -12.82 4.37
N GLN A 135 32.12 -11.68 5.03
CA GLN A 135 31.78 -11.41 6.42
C GLN A 135 30.35 -11.81 6.76
N GLY A 136 30.19 -12.42 7.93
CA GLY A 136 28.91 -12.85 8.48
C GLY A 136 27.94 -11.70 8.75
N GLN A 137 26.65 -12.01 8.57
CA GLN A 137 25.57 -11.23 9.16
C GLN A 137 25.23 -11.78 10.56
N PRO A 138 24.89 -10.92 11.54
CA PRO A 138 24.39 -11.37 12.82
C PRO A 138 22.95 -11.89 12.67
N GLN A 139 22.75 -13.17 13.00
CA GLN A 139 21.42 -13.75 13.20
C GLN A 139 20.85 -13.23 14.52
N TYR A 140 19.70 -12.55 14.45
CA TYR A 140 18.87 -12.27 15.61
C TYR A 140 18.25 -13.60 16.06
N GLN A 141 18.68 -14.13 17.20
CA GLN A 141 18.00 -15.25 17.85
C GLN A 141 16.66 -14.76 18.40
N GLN A 142 15.58 -15.16 17.74
CA GLN A 142 14.24 -15.12 18.28
C GLN A 142 14.18 -16.11 19.46
N GLY A 143 14.08 -15.58 20.68
CA GLY A 143 13.93 -16.39 21.88
C GLY A 143 12.68 -17.27 21.77
N GLN A 144 12.89 -18.59 21.78
CA GLN A 144 11.83 -19.57 21.99
C GLN A 144 11.39 -19.45 23.46
N ILE A 145 10.22 -18.89 23.71
CA ILE A 145 9.64 -18.75 25.06
C ILE A 145 8.49 -19.71 25.35
N PHE A 146 8.31 -20.76 24.55
CA PHE A 146 7.28 -21.77 24.81
C PHE A 146 7.93 -23.12 25.14
N ASN A 147 7.86 -23.51 26.41
CA ASN A 147 8.11 -24.90 26.82
C ASN A 147 6.93 -25.79 26.39
N ASN A 148 7.20 -27.10 26.24
CA ASN A 148 6.33 -28.17 25.72
C ASN A 148 5.02 -28.45 26.51
N MET A 149 4.49 -27.48 27.26
CA MET A 149 3.21 -27.55 27.98
C MET A 149 2.31 -26.29 27.81
N GLY A 150 2.61 -25.38 26.86
CA GLY A 150 1.62 -24.39 26.40
C GLY A 150 1.16 -23.36 27.43
N GLN A 151 2.03 -22.93 28.35
CA GLN A 151 1.74 -21.84 29.28
C GLN A 151 2.78 -20.72 29.15
N ALA A 152 2.32 -19.47 29.08
CA ALA A 152 3.17 -18.28 29.14
C ALA A 152 3.59 -17.98 30.59
N PRO A 153 4.81 -17.50 30.84
CA PRO A 153 5.20 -17.06 32.18
C PRO A 153 4.37 -15.85 32.61
N ALA A 154 4.02 -15.80 33.90
CA ALA A 154 3.35 -14.68 34.51
C ALA A 154 4.22 -13.42 34.40
N GLN A 155 3.62 -12.30 33.97
CA GLN A 155 4.25 -10.98 34.02
C GLN A 155 4.55 -10.63 35.47
N GLU A 156 5.83 -10.42 35.78
CA GLU A 156 6.25 -9.75 37.01
C GLU A 156 5.86 -8.26 36.88
N ASP A 157 4.96 -7.85 37.76
CA ASP A 157 4.45 -6.49 37.96
C ASP A 157 5.56 -5.62 38.55
N ASP A 158 6.42 -5.08 37.68
CA ASP A 158 7.46 -4.13 38.07
C ASP A 158 6.86 -2.72 38.20
N GLY A 159 6.42 -2.43 39.42
CA GLY A 159 5.89 -1.15 39.84
C GLY A 159 6.85 0.01 39.58
N MET A 160 6.42 0.95 38.75
CA MET A 160 6.98 2.30 38.66
C MET A 160 6.11 3.26 39.48
N PRO A 161 6.66 3.99 40.47
CA PRO A 161 5.92 5.03 41.16
C PRO A 161 5.89 6.32 40.33
N PHE A 162 4.70 6.93 40.29
CA PHE A 162 4.29 8.31 39.92
C PHE A 162 5.04 9.06 38.81
#